data_AF-A0A0M0JRF9-F1
#
_entry.id   AF-A0A0M0JRF9-F1
#
_cell.length_a   1.000
_cell.length_b   1.000
_cell.length_c   1.000
_cell.angle_alpha   90.00
_cell.angle_beta   90.00
_cell.angle_gamma   90.00
#
_symmetry.space_group_name_H-M   'P 1'
#
loop_
_entity.id
_entity.type
_entity.pdbx_description
1 polymer ?
#
loop_
_entity_poly.entity_id
_entity_poly.type
_entity_poly.pdbx_seq_one_letter_code
_entity_poly.pdbx_strand_id
1 'polypeptide(L)'
;MIWKLFEDLGTTNRFFVEFGTQDGLSCNSRTLRLDCGWDGLMMDGGVANPSMNLAQHFITRENIIQLFVEHMVPKAFDLLSVDIDGNDWHVLHAILAHKYRPRVIIVEVNPHVPLHEDKIIRYEPSFSWDFSCYHSGSRLAFKRLARHFNYSVVGELFPDLYLVADEALISAPRAPLYAHINDIAGLKEDSEDTVASTDVFYAGLLGFGFPPQSAFFTALLMNKTYDAWKRPECREAWTRRGFETAFGLLRCPGSPRCLFTGTGVP
;
A
#
# COMPACT_ATOMS: atom_id res chain seq x y z
N MET A 1 -9.03 -8.12 9.84
CA MET A 1 -8.77 -6.66 10.00
C MET A 1 -9.92 -5.83 9.43
N ILE A 2 -10.27 -5.99 8.16
CA ILE A 2 -11.28 -5.19 7.43
C ILE A 2 -12.61 -5.03 8.19
N TRP A 3 -13.19 -6.13 8.66
CA TRP A 3 -14.44 -6.12 9.43
C TRP A 3 -14.36 -5.25 10.70
N LYS A 4 -13.25 -5.36 11.44
CA LYS A 4 -13.03 -4.58 12.66
C LYS A 4 -12.95 -3.08 12.34
N LEU A 5 -12.25 -2.72 11.27
CA LEU A 5 -12.15 -1.33 10.81
C LEU A 5 -13.54 -0.76 10.49
N PHE A 6 -14.36 -1.45 9.71
CA PHE A 6 -15.71 -0.94 9.38
C PHE A 6 -16.70 -1.02 10.55
N GLU A 7 -16.46 -1.86 11.56
CA GLU A 7 -17.18 -1.80 12.84
C GLU A 7 -16.86 -0.51 13.62
N ASP A 8 -15.60 -0.07 13.59
CA ASP A 8 -15.13 1.12 14.32
C ASP A 8 -15.43 2.43 13.57
N LEU A 9 -15.30 2.41 12.24
CA LEU A 9 -15.46 3.58 11.35
C LEU A 9 -16.89 3.75 10.82
N GLY A 10 -17.71 2.70 10.85
CA GLY A 10 -18.95 2.63 10.08
C GLY A 10 -18.71 2.57 8.57
N THR A 11 -19.80 2.54 7.78
CA THR A 11 -19.78 2.49 6.31
C THR A 11 -20.60 3.64 5.73
N THR A 12 -20.34 4.01 4.48
CA THR A 12 -21.06 5.07 3.76
C THR A 12 -21.90 4.50 2.63
N ASN A 13 -21.28 3.81 1.68
CA ASN A 13 -21.94 3.28 0.49
C ASN A 13 -21.72 1.78 0.28
N ARG A 14 -20.90 1.14 1.13
CA ARG A 14 -20.53 -0.29 1.01
C ARG A 14 -20.05 -0.64 -0.40
N PHE A 15 -19.33 0.29 -1.02
CA PHE A 15 -18.72 0.11 -2.33
C PHE A 15 -17.23 -0.17 -2.17
N PHE A 16 -16.74 -1.24 -2.80
CA PHE A 16 -15.31 -1.56 -2.84
C PHE A 16 -14.75 -1.52 -4.26
N VAL A 17 -13.44 -1.31 -4.35
CA VAL A 17 -12.65 -1.56 -5.55
C VAL A 17 -11.44 -2.40 -5.17
N GLU A 18 -11.16 -3.46 -5.92
CA GLU A 18 -9.99 -4.31 -5.67
C GLU A 18 -9.28 -4.68 -6.97
N PHE A 19 -7.95 -4.65 -6.95
CA PHE A 19 -7.07 -5.05 -8.05
C PHE A 19 -6.32 -6.35 -7.71
N GLY A 20 -5.92 -7.10 -8.73
CA GLY A 20 -5.16 -8.36 -8.60
C GLY A 20 -5.96 -9.49 -7.97
N THR A 21 -7.27 -9.51 -8.21
CA THR A 21 -8.16 -10.46 -7.55
C THR A 21 -8.04 -11.90 -8.05
N GLN A 22 -7.28 -12.15 -9.12
CA GLN A 22 -7.19 -13.44 -9.79
C GLN A 22 -8.59 -13.97 -10.14
N ASP A 23 -8.96 -15.15 -9.64
CA ASP A 23 -10.29 -15.75 -9.83
C ASP A 23 -11.36 -15.26 -8.83
N GLY A 24 -11.02 -14.34 -7.92
CA GLY A 24 -11.89 -13.78 -6.90
C GLY A 24 -12.17 -14.72 -5.72
N LEU A 25 -11.40 -15.81 -5.56
CA LEU A 25 -11.50 -16.74 -4.43
C LEU A 25 -10.60 -16.34 -3.26
N SER A 26 -9.44 -15.75 -3.54
CA SER A 26 -8.45 -15.31 -2.54
C SER A 26 -8.25 -13.80 -2.61
N CYS A 27 -9.31 -13.03 -2.31
CA CYS A 27 -9.29 -11.57 -2.35
C CYS A 27 -9.88 -10.95 -1.06
N ASN A 28 -9.50 -9.72 -0.77
CA ASN A 28 -9.90 -8.96 0.43
C ASN A 28 -11.41 -8.65 0.45
N SER A 29 -12.01 -8.48 -0.71
CA SER A 29 -13.43 -8.15 -0.87
C SER A 29 -14.37 -9.36 -0.85
N ARG A 30 -13.86 -10.61 -0.86
CA ARG A 30 -14.70 -11.81 -1.01
C ARG A 30 -15.85 -11.88 0.00
N THR A 31 -15.53 -11.76 1.29
CA THR A 31 -16.56 -11.81 2.36
C THR A 31 -17.47 -10.58 2.31
N LEU A 32 -16.96 -9.40 1.93
CA LEU A 32 -17.78 -8.20 1.78
C LEU A 32 -18.85 -8.40 0.69
N ARG A 33 -18.43 -8.93 -0.45
CA ARG A 33 -19.27 -9.22 -1.61
C ARG A 33 -20.29 -10.33 -1.34
N LEU A 34 -19.84 -11.46 -0.79
CA LEU A 34 -20.69 -12.66 -0.64
C LEU A 34 -21.60 -12.61 0.58
N ASP A 35 -21.09 -12.08 1.70
CA ASP A 35 -21.74 -12.24 3.00
C ASP A 35 -22.26 -10.91 3.58
N CYS A 36 -21.80 -9.77 3.08
CA CYS A 36 -22.10 -8.45 3.66
C CYS A 36 -22.97 -7.56 2.76
N GLY A 37 -23.32 -8.02 1.55
CA GLY A 37 -24.10 -7.25 0.59
C GLY A 37 -23.40 -5.99 0.08
N TRP A 38 -22.07 -5.96 0.08
CA TRP A 38 -21.31 -4.88 -0.56
C TRP A 38 -21.32 -5.07 -2.06
N ASP A 39 -21.41 -3.94 -2.78
CA ASP A 39 -21.19 -3.89 -4.22
C ASP A 39 -19.77 -3.41 -4.50
N GLY A 40 -19.27 -3.62 -5.71
CA GLY A 40 -17.92 -3.19 -6.02
C GLY A 40 -17.39 -3.69 -7.35
N LEU A 41 -16.23 -3.15 -7.72
CA LEU A 41 -15.49 -3.49 -8.92
C LEU A 41 -14.26 -4.32 -8.55
N MET A 42 -14.12 -5.49 -9.16
CA MET A 42 -12.88 -6.26 -9.14
C MET A 42 -12.19 -6.16 -10.49
N MET A 43 -10.86 -6.05 -10.50
CA MET A 43 -10.07 -6.06 -11.73
C MET A 43 -8.84 -6.95 -11.61
N ASP A 44 -8.55 -7.70 -12.67
CA ASP A 44 -7.37 -8.55 -12.77
C ASP A 44 -6.78 -8.53 -14.19
N GLY A 45 -5.47 -8.69 -14.33
CA GLY A 45 -4.82 -8.68 -15.66
C GLY A 45 -5.12 -9.91 -16.51
N GLY A 46 -5.42 -11.05 -15.88
CA GLY A 46 -5.52 -12.36 -16.54
C GLY A 46 -6.92 -12.95 -16.62
N VAL A 47 -7.86 -12.52 -15.78
CA VAL A 47 -9.18 -13.17 -15.63
C VAL A 47 -10.32 -12.15 -15.68
N ALA A 48 -11.44 -12.54 -16.32
CA ALA A 48 -12.72 -11.86 -16.22
C ALA A 48 -13.79 -12.81 -15.64
N ASN A 49 -14.71 -12.27 -14.84
CA ASN A 49 -15.93 -12.95 -14.44
C ASN A 49 -17.08 -11.95 -14.24
N PRO A 50 -17.93 -11.74 -15.27
CA PRO A 50 -19.03 -10.77 -15.20
C PRO A 50 -20.03 -11.04 -14.08
N SER A 51 -20.21 -12.30 -13.65
CA SER A 51 -21.14 -12.64 -12.56
C SER A 51 -20.69 -12.12 -11.18
N MET A 52 -19.43 -11.73 -11.06
CA MET A 52 -18.85 -11.16 -9.84
C MET A 52 -18.43 -9.71 -10.00
N ASN A 53 -18.78 -9.06 -11.12
CA ASN A 53 -18.24 -7.75 -11.51
C ASN A 53 -16.69 -7.72 -11.52
N LEU A 54 -16.08 -8.81 -12.00
CA LEU A 54 -14.64 -8.93 -12.23
C LEU A 54 -14.33 -8.66 -13.71
N ALA A 55 -13.64 -7.55 -13.97
CA ALA A 55 -13.23 -7.15 -15.32
C ALA A 55 -11.75 -7.44 -15.56
N GLN A 56 -11.43 -7.94 -16.75
CA GLN A 56 -10.03 -8.19 -17.13
C GLN A 56 -9.37 -6.91 -17.65
N HIS A 57 -8.47 -6.33 -16.87
CA HIS A 57 -7.71 -5.13 -17.21
C HIS A 57 -6.27 -5.22 -16.72
N PHE A 58 -5.32 -4.94 -17.61
CA PHE A 58 -3.95 -4.66 -17.21
C PHE A 58 -3.86 -3.19 -16.76
N ILE A 59 -3.70 -2.97 -15.46
CA ILE A 59 -3.80 -1.64 -14.85
C ILE A 59 -2.47 -0.88 -14.96
N THR A 60 -2.55 0.37 -15.37
CA THR A 60 -1.42 1.30 -15.47
C THR A 60 -1.76 2.63 -14.83
N ARG A 61 -0.75 3.44 -14.56
CA ARG A 61 -0.94 4.82 -14.09
C ARG A 61 -1.76 5.65 -15.08
N GLU A 62 -1.59 5.40 -16.39
CA GLU A 62 -2.27 6.16 -17.44
C GLU A 62 -3.74 5.76 -17.61
N ASN A 63 -4.10 4.49 -17.39
CA ASN A 63 -5.46 4.01 -17.66
C ASN A 63 -6.38 3.97 -16.43
N ILE A 64 -5.86 3.94 -15.20
CA ILE A 64 -6.68 3.63 -14.02
C ILE A 64 -7.86 4.60 -13.82
N ILE A 65 -7.66 5.88 -14.14
CA ILE A 65 -8.72 6.88 -14.02
C ILE A 65 -9.79 6.69 -15.08
N GLN A 66 -9.39 6.33 -16.30
CA GLN A 66 -10.32 6.02 -17.38
C GLN A 66 -11.15 4.77 -17.03
N LEU A 67 -10.52 3.73 -16.49
CA LEU A 67 -11.21 2.52 -16.02
C LEU A 67 -12.22 2.85 -14.92
N PHE A 68 -11.86 3.72 -13.97
CA PHE A 68 -12.79 4.16 -12.93
C PHE A 68 -14.00 4.90 -13.49
N VAL A 69 -13.83 5.69 -14.55
CA VAL A 69 -14.95 6.37 -15.23
C VAL A 69 -15.83 5.37 -15.96
N GLU A 70 -15.23 4.44 -16.72
CA GLU A 70 -15.95 3.40 -17.49
C GLU A 70 -16.79 2.50 -16.61
N HIS A 71 -16.25 2.09 -15.46
CA HIS A 71 -16.95 1.26 -14.48
C HIS A 71 -17.77 2.06 -13.46
N MET A 72 -17.95 3.36 -13.69
CA MET A 72 -18.77 4.26 -12.85
C MET A 72 -18.40 4.23 -11.36
N VAL A 73 -17.10 4.07 -11.06
CA VAL A 73 -16.58 4.09 -9.69
C VAL A 73 -16.87 5.46 -9.07
N PRO A 74 -17.57 5.53 -7.93
CA PRO A 74 -17.86 6.79 -7.28
C PRO A 74 -16.57 7.47 -6.77
N LYS A 75 -16.55 8.80 -6.77
CA LYS A 75 -15.37 9.55 -6.30
C LYS A 75 -15.03 9.28 -4.84
N ALA A 76 -16.01 9.00 -4.00
CA ALA A 76 -15.82 8.56 -2.63
C ALA A 76 -16.46 7.18 -2.43
N PHE A 77 -15.73 6.25 -1.83
CA PHE A 77 -16.17 4.88 -1.56
C PHE A 77 -15.52 4.30 -0.31
N ASP A 78 -16.02 3.18 0.19
CA ASP A 78 -15.60 2.68 1.49
C ASP A 78 -14.24 1.98 1.45
N LEU A 79 -13.95 1.14 0.45
CA LEU A 79 -12.74 0.31 0.43
C LEU A 79 -12.02 0.30 -0.92
N LEU A 80 -10.73 0.60 -0.94
CA LEU A 80 -9.81 0.30 -2.04
C LEU A 80 -8.80 -0.77 -1.59
N SER A 81 -8.57 -1.81 -2.39
CA SER A 81 -7.48 -2.77 -2.19
C SER A 81 -6.59 -2.80 -3.43
N VAL A 82 -5.30 -2.51 -3.25
CA VAL A 82 -4.30 -2.41 -4.33
C VAL A 82 -3.26 -3.51 -4.13
N ASP A 83 -3.30 -4.48 -5.02
CA ASP A 83 -2.31 -5.54 -5.14
C ASP A 83 -2.21 -5.88 -6.63
N ILE A 84 -1.19 -5.36 -7.32
CA ILE A 84 -0.93 -5.63 -8.74
C ILE A 84 0.51 -6.09 -8.96
N ASP A 85 1.18 -6.53 -7.89
CA ASP A 85 2.54 -7.08 -7.88
C ASP A 85 3.58 -6.20 -8.59
N GLY A 86 3.48 -4.86 -8.52
CA GLY A 86 4.33 -4.00 -9.34
C GLY A 86 4.08 -2.50 -9.16
N ASN A 87 3.28 -1.92 -10.06
CA ASN A 87 3.08 -0.47 -10.14
C ASN A 87 2.15 0.09 -9.04
N ASP A 88 1.97 -0.63 -7.93
CA ASP A 88 1.01 -0.36 -6.84
C ASP A 88 1.07 1.10 -6.36
N TRP A 89 2.28 1.58 -6.06
CA TRP A 89 2.49 2.96 -5.63
C TRP A 89 2.07 3.98 -6.69
N HIS A 90 2.44 3.74 -7.96
CA HIS A 90 2.15 4.65 -9.07
C HIS A 90 0.65 4.73 -9.37
N VAL A 91 -0.03 3.58 -9.31
CA VAL A 91 -1.47 3.47 -9.50
C VAL A 91 -2.22 4.11 -8.33
N LEU A 92 -1.82 3.81 -7.09
CA LEU A 92 -2.42 4.43 -5.90
C LEU A 92 -2.22 5.95 -5.90
N HIS A 93 -1.02 6.43 -6.23
CA HIS A 93 -0.75 7.86 -6.37
C HIS A 93 -1.67 8.50 -7.44
N ALA A 94 -1.83 7.88 -8.61
CA ALA A 94 -2.72 8.38 -9.65
C ALA A 94 -4.17 8.49 -9.18
N ILE A 95 -4.70 7.47 -8.51
CA ILE A 95 -6.06 7.46 -7.95
C ILE A 95 -6.27 8.66 -7.01
N LEU A 96 -5.37 8.82 -6.03
CA LEU A 96 -5.47 9.89 -5.03
C LEU A 96 -5.25 11.29 -5.62
N ALA A 97 -4.31 11.43 -6.56
CA ALA A 97 -4.06 12.68 -7.27
C ALA A 97 -5.29 13.17 -8.07
N HIS A 98 -6.08 12.23 -8.61
CA HIS A 98 -7.32 12.51 -9.35
C HIS A 98 -8.57 12.58 -8.46
N LYS A 99 -8.38 12.84 -7.16
CA LYS A 99 -9.44 13.14 -6.19
C LYS A 99 -10.43 12.00 -5.98
N TYR A 100 -10.04 10.76 -6.24
CA TYR A 100 -10.73 9.63 -5.65
C TYR A 100 -10.36 9.55 -4.17
N ARG A 101 -11.36 9.24 -3.35
CA ARG A 101 -11.31 9.33 -1.90
C ARG A 101 -11.89 8.06 -1.25
N PRO A 102 -11.23 6.90 -1.41
CA PRO A 102 -11.57 5.73 -0.63
C PRO A 102 -11.43 6.05 0.86
N ARG A 103 -12.32 5.53 1.71
CA ARG A 103 -12.23 5.74 3.18
C ARG A 103 -11.17 4.87 3.81
N VAL A 104 -11.06 3.63 3.36
CA VAL A 104 -10.03 2.67 3.75
C VAL A 104 -9.29 2.21 2.49
N ILE A 105 -7.96 2.14 2.57
CA ILE A 105 -7.08 1.61 1.54
C ILE A 105 -6.29 0.46 2.14
N ILE A 106 -6.24 -0.66 1.43
CA ILE A 106 -5.34 -1.77 1.68
C ILE A 106 -4.34 -1.77 0.54
N VAL A 107 -3.06 -1.87 0.86
CA VAL A 107 -2.02 -1.95 -0.16
C VAL A 107 -0.95 -2.95 0.25
N GLU A 108 -0.61 -3.85 -0.68
CA GLU A 108 0.48 -4.81 -0.47
C GLU A 108 1.82 -4.06 -0.49
N VAL A 109 2.62 -4.21 0.57
CA VAL A 109 3.98 -3.67 0.58
C VAL A 109 4.99 -4.72 0.19
N ASN A 110 6.11 -4.28 -0.39
CA ASN A 110 7.26 -5.15 -0.56
C ASN A 110 7.89 -5.46 0.81
N PRO A 111 7.84 -6.72 1.27
CA PRO A 111 8.33 -7.09 2.58
C PRO A 111 9.86 -7.20 2.66
N HIS A 112 10.51 -7.28 1.50
CA HIS A 112 11.96 -7.39 1.39
C HIS A 112 12.64 -6.04 1.61
N VAL A 113 11.96 -4.91 1.42
CA VAL A 113 12.59 -3.60 1.65
C VAL A 113 12.64 -3.28 3.16
N PRO A 114 13.81 -2.90 3.72
CA PRO A 114 13.93 -2.50 5.13
C PRO A 114 12.98 -1.36 5.51
N LEU A 115 12.51 -1.37 6.77
CA LEU A 115 11.49 -0.44 7.27
C LEU A 115 11.83 1.05 7.10
N HIS A 116 13.13 1.39 7.10
CA HIS A 116 13.64 2.76 7.01
C HIS A 116 13.97 3.19 5.57
N GLU A 117 13.90 2.29 4.60
CA GLU A 117 14.20 2.62 3.21
C GLU A 117 12.94 3.07 2.47
N ASP A 118 13.01 4.23 1.82
CA ASP A 118 11.99 4.72 0.89
C ASP A 118 12.33 4.23 -0.52
N LYS A 119 11.56 3.24 -1.01
CA LYS A 119 11.77 2.59 -2.31
C LYS A 119 10.43 2.34 -2.96
N ILE A 120 10.37 2.61 -4.25
CA ILE A 120 9.29 2.16 -5.14
C ILE A 120 9.94 1.59 -6.39
N ILE A 121 9.31 0.60 -7.03
CA ILE A 121 9.82 0.18 -8.34
C ILE A 121 9.78 1.36 -9.32
N ARG A 122 10.68 1.32 -10.29
CA ARG A 122 10.63 2.23 -11.43
C ARG A 122 9.33 1.97 -12.18
N TYR A 123 8.64 3.05 -12.51
CA TYR A 123 7.44 2.95 -13.32
C TYR A 123 7.76 2.36 -14.70
N GLU A 124 7.09 1.27 -15.04
CA GLU A 124 7.12 0.65 -16.36
C GLU A 124 5.70 0.14 -16.68
N PRO A 125 4.98 0.74 -17.66
CA PRO A 125 3.60 0.37 -17.96
C PRO A 125 3.39 -1.09 -18.30
N SER A 126 4.39 -1.78 -18.85
CA SER A 126 4.31 -3.21 -19.16
C SER A 126 4.94 -4.10 -18.08
N PHE A 127 5.18 -3.56 -16.87
CA PHE A 127 5.78 -4.31 -15.78
C PHE A 127 4.90 -5.49 -15.38
N SER A 128 5.42 -6.70 -15.55
CA SER A 128 4.85 -7.92 -14.98
C SER A 128 5.84 -8.46 -13.97
N TRP A 129 5.34 -8.83 -12.79
CA TRP A 129 6.17 -9.47 -11.80
C TRP A 129 6.77 -10.77 -12.32
N ASP A 130 8.06 -10.98 -12.03
CA ASP A 130 8.83 -12.15 -12.43
C ASP A 130 9.17 -13.06 -11.25
N PHE A 131 8.39 -12.95 -10.17
CA PHE A 131 8.59 -13.67 -8.90
C PHE A 131 9.89 -13.30 -8.17
N SER A 132 10.58 -12.24 -8.59
CA SER A 132 11.73 -11.70 -7.85
C SER A 132 11.27 -10.85 -6.66
N CYS A 133 12.20 -10.43 -5.81
CA CYS A 133 11.93 -9.45 -4.76
C CYS A 133 11.80 -8.00 -5.27
N TYR A 134 11.75 -7.78 -6.60
CA TYR A 134 11.49 -6.47 -7.21
C TYR A 134 10.01 -6.36 -7.61
N HIS A 135 9.19 -5.85 -6.70
CA HIS A 135 7.76 -5.59 -6.87
C HIS A 135 7.32 -4.49 -5.89
N SER A 136 6.17 -3.85 -6.15
CA SER A 136 5.52 -2.87 -5.26
C SER A 136 6.46 -1.77 -4.72
N GLY A 137 6.16 -1.22 -3.54
CA GLY A 137 6.94 -0.22 -2.83
C GLY A 137 7.18 -0.60 -1.38
N SER A 138 8.08 0.12 -0.72
CA SER A 138 8.39 -0.08 0.68
C SER A 138 7.30 0.48 1.59
N ARG A 139 7.26 -0.01 2.84
CA ARG A 139 6.37 0.53 3.88
C ARG A 139 6.52 2.04 4.04
N LEU A 140 7.75 2.56 4.03
CA LEU A 140 8.00 3.99 4.18
C LEU A 140 7.46 4.81 3.00
N ALA A 141 7.59 4.28 1.77
CA ALA A 141 7.06 4.92 0.57
C ALA A 141 5.54 5.08 0.63
N PHE A 142 4.82 4.02 1.04
CA PHE A 142 3.37 4.06 1.20
C PHE A 142 2.92 4.92 2.38
N LYS A 143 3.64 4.91 3.50
CA LYS A 143 3.39 5.82 4.63
C LYS A 143 3.49 7.29 4.20
N ARG A 144 4.54 7.66 3.46
CA ARG A 144 4.73 9.02 2.94
C ARG A 144 3.65 9.41 1.93
N LEU A 145 3.28 8.50 1.03
CA LEU A 145 2.18 8.71 0.08
C LEU A 145 0.84 8.93 0.82
N ALA A 146 0.53 8.08 1.79
CA ALA A 146 -0.67 8.20 2.61
C ALA A 146 -0.75 9.58 3.26
N ARG A 147 0.35 10.02 3.90
CA ARG A 147 0.42 11.33 4.57
C ARG A 147 0.28 12.50 3.61
N HIS A 148 0.90 12.42 2.44
CA HIS A 148 0.75 13.44 1.39
C HIS A 148 -0.71 13.66 0.98
N PHE A 149 -1.52 12.60 1.05
CA PHE A 149 -2.93 12.62 0.72
C PHE A 149 -3.85 12.58 1.95
N ASN A 150 -3.40 12.96 3.16
CA ASN A 150 -4.23 12.97 4.37
C ASN A 150 -4.88 11.60 4.68
N TYR A 151 -4.06 10.55 4.66
CA TYR A 151 -4.40 9.20 5.12
C TYR A 151 -3.45 8.78 6.23
N SER A 152 -4.00 8.04 7.18
CA SER A 152 -3.30 7.44 8.30
C SER A 152 -3.12 5.94 8.19
N VAL A 153 -1.90 5.48 8.48
CA VAL A 153 -1.64 4.05 8.66
C VAL A 153 -2.17 3.63 10.01
N VAL A 154 -3.21 2.80 10.02
CA VAL A 154 -3.91 2.34 11.23
C VAL A 154 -3.54 0.93 11.65
N GLY A 155 -2.87 0.19 10.76
CA GLY A 155 -2.47 -1.18 11.03
C GLY A 155 -1.71 -1.80 9.88
N GLU A 156 -1.10 -2.94 10.17
CA GLU A 156 -0.43 -3.81 9.22
C GLU A 156 -0.84 -5.25 9.52
N LEU A 157 -1.41 -5.95 8.53
CA LEU A 157 -1.59 -7.39 8.56
C LEU A 157 -0.75 -7.94 7.40
N PHE A 158 0.52 -8.16 7.71
CA PHE A 158 1.55 -8.45 6.73
C PHE A 158 1.13 -9.47 5.65
N PRO A 159 1.33 -9.16 4.35
CA PRO A 159 2.04 -7.99 3.79
C PRO A 159 1.19 -6.71 3.61
N ASP A 160 -0.03 -6.65 4.10
CA ASP A 160 -0.94 -5.52 3.85
C ASP A 160 -0.77 -4.37 4.84
N LEU A 161 -0.62 -3.15 4.30
CA LEU A 161 -0.82 -1.90 5.05
C LEU A 161 -2.26 -1.40 4.94
N TYR A 162 -2.82 -0.97 6.08
CA TYR A 162 -4.16 -0.42 6.17
C TYR A 162 -4.07 1.09 6.39
N LEU A 163 -4.53 1.84 5.40
CA LEU A 163 -4.59 3.30 5.41
C LEU A 163 -6.05 3.75 5.56
N VAL A 164 -6.31 4.76 6.37
CA VAL A 164 -7.66 5.32 6.57
C VAL A 164 -7.61 6.82 6.36
N ALA A 165 -8.57 7.37 5.61
CA ALA A 165 -8.67 8.80 5.39
C ALA A 165 -8.82 9.52 6.73
N ASP A 166 -8.07 10.61 6.95
CA ASP A 166 -8.05 11.28 8.24
C ASP A 166 -9.46 11.77 8.65
N GLU A 167 -10.27 12.23 7.70
CA GLU A 167 -11.66 12.60 7.94
C GLU A 167 -12.54 11.42 8.38
N ALA A 168 -12.27 10.21 7.91
CA ALA A 168 -13.00 9.01 8.32
C ALA A 168 -12.63 8.58 9.75
N LEU A 169 -11.40 8.85 10.18
CA LEU A 169 -10.96 8.65 11.58
C LEU A 169 -11.60 9.66 12.51
N ILE A 170 -11.56 10.96 12.16
CA ILE A 170 -12.13 12.03 12.97
C ILE A 170 -13.64 11.85 13.15
N SER A 171 -14.35 11.44 12.09
CA SER A 171 -15.80 11.23 12.12
C SER A 171 -16.22 9.85 12.65
N ALA A 172 -15.28 8.97 12.99
CA ALA A 172 -15.59 7.62 13.40
C ALA A 172 -16.39 7.59 14.72
N PRO A 173 -17.42 6.72 14.85
CA PRO A 173 -18.12 6.51 16.12
C PRO A 173 -17.17 6.13 17.28
N ARG A 174 -16.08 5.44 16.95
CA ARG A 174 -15.02 5.06 17.90
C ARG A 174 -13.71 5.81 17.65
N ALA A 175 -13.77 7.07 17.19
CA ALA A 175 -12.61 7.95 16.97
C ALA A 175 -11.56 7.94 18.10
N PRO A 176 -11.93 7.87 19.41
CA PRO A 176 -10.93 7.78 20.48
C PRO A 176 -9.97 6.59 20.38
N LEU A 177 -10.36 5.47 19.73
CA LEU A 177 -9.45 4.32 19.50
C LEU A 177 -8.26 4.67 18.60
N TYR A 178 -8.41 5.72 17.79
CA TYR A 178 -7.42 6.14 16.80
C TYR A 178 -6.73 7.46 17.18
N ALA A 179 -6.96 7.97 18.40
CA ALA A 179 -6.46 9.26 18.85
C ALA A 179 -4.92 9.37 18.80
N HIS A 180 -4.21 8.24 18.93
CA HIS A 180 -2.75 8.14 18.89
C HIS A 180 -2.19 7.80 17.49
N ILE A 181 -3.06 7.58 16.51
CA ILE A 181 -2.65 7.19 15.17
C ILE A 181 -2.28 8.45 14.39
N ASN A 182 -0.99 8.74 14.36
CA ASN A 182 -0.42 9.90 13.69
C ASN A 182 -1.09 11.22 14.16
N ASP A 183 -1.23 11.46 15.46
CA ASP A 183 -1.92 12.57 16.14
C ASP A 183 -2.38 13.75 15.25
N ILE A 184 -3.60 13.63 14.72
CA ILE A 184 -4.24 14.47 13.69
C ILE A 184 -4.34 15.98 14.05
N ALA A 185 -4.07 16.38 15.30
CA ALA A 185 -3.98 17.77 15.73
C ALA A 185 -2.54 18.33 15.81
N GLY A 186 -1.51 17.47 15.86
CA GLY A 186 -0.10 17.83 16.05
C GLY A 186 0.81 17.70 14.82
N LEU A 187 0.34 17.14 13.71
CA LEU A 187 1.17 16.76 12.55
C LEU A 187 1.64 17.91 11.62
N LYS A 188 1.78 19.15 12.10
CA LYS A 188 2.42 20.20 11.29
C LYS A 188 3.95 20.22 11.38
N GLU A 189 4.54 19.50 12.33
CA GLU A 189 5.98 19.45 12.52
C GLU A 189 6.36 18.00 12.75
N ASP A 190 6.89 17.34 11.73
CA ASP A 190 7.81 16.19 11.87
C ASP A 190 8.50 16.01 10.51
N SER A 191 9.29 17.02 10.17
CA SER A 191 10.20 17.01 9.01
C SER A 191 11.65 16.76 9.41
N GLU A 192 11.94 16.31 10.64
CA GLU A 192 13.33 16.11 11.06
C GLU A 192 13.54 14.77 11.76
N ASP A 193 14.68 14.17 11.41
CA ASP A 193 15.18 12.87 11.77
C ASP A 193 14.99 12.45 13.24
N THR A 194 14.61 11.20 13.46
CA THR A 194 15.23 10.39 14.53
C THR A 194 15.21 8.90 14.16
N VAL A 195 16.37 8.41 13.76
CA VAL A 195 16.73 6.99 13.88
C VAL A 195 17.03 6.74 15.36
N ALA A 196 16.13 6.10 16.08
CA ALA A 196 16.45 5.41 17.33
C ALA A 196 15.40 4.33 17.62
N SER A 197 15.91 3.15 17.98
CA SER A 197 15.23 1.98 18.54
C SER A 197 14.01 2.29 19.42
N THR A 198 12.96 1.48 19.32
CA THR A 198 12.64 0.44 20.33
C THR A 198 11.35 -0.30 19.99
N ASP A 199 11.35 -1.55 20.46
CA ASP A 199 10.22 -2.46 20.58
C ASP A 199 8.96 -1.85 21.21
N VAL A 200 7.86 -2.60 21.02
CA VAL A 200 6.58 -2.61 21.78
C VAL A 200 5.43 -1.80 21.20
N PHE A 201 4.46 -2.52 20.61
CA PHE A 201 3.07 -2.58 21.12
C PHE A 201 2.39 -3.89 20.67
N TYR A 202 2.73 -4.98 21.37
CA TYR A 202 1.89 -6.18 21.51
C TYR A 202 1.36 -6.16 22.95
N ALA A 203 0.19 -5.59 23.20
CA ALA A 203 -0.63 -5.88 24.38
C ALA A 203 -1.92 -5.05 24.33
N GLY A 204 -3.08 -5.72 24.28
CA GLY A 204 -4.34 -5.01 24.48
C GLY A 204 -5.63 -5.71 24.07
N LEU A 205 -5.69 -7.05 24.00
CA LEU A 205 -6.96 -7.81 23.97
C LEU A 205 -6.70 -9.25 24.43
N LEU A 206 -6.32 -9.42 25.70
CA LEU A 206 -6.43 -10.70 26.38
C LEU A 206 -7.89 -10.90 26.78
N GLY A 207 -8.61 -11.67 25.98
CA GLY A 207 -10.02 -11.93 26.26
C GLY A 207 -10.67 -13.07 25.48
N PHE A 208 -10.00 -13.75 24.56
CA PHE A 208 -10.50 -15.02 23.99
C PHE A 208 -9.31 -15.90 23.59
N GLY A 209 -9.24 -17.11 24.15
CA GLY A 209 -8.16 -18.06 23.92
C GLY A 209 -8.15 -18.60 22.50
N PHE A 210 -7.02 -18.45 21.82
CA PHE A 210 -6.65 -19.23 20.63
C PHE A 210 -5.31 -19.94 20.90
N PRO A 211 -5.07 -21.14 20.33
CA PRO A 211 -3.96 -22.01 20.73
C PRO A 211 -2.58 -21.49 20.28
N PRO A 212 -1.49 -21.90 20.97
CA PRO A 212 -0.19 -21.21 20.98
C PRO A 212 0.74 -21.54 19.79
N GLN A 213 0.22 -21.80 18.59
CA GLN A 213 1.06 -22.19 17.43
C GLN A 213 1.40 -21.05 16.45
N SER A 214 0.72 -19.90 16.51
CA SER A 214 0.91 -18.81 15.53
C SER A 214 2.05 -17.84 15.86
N ALA A 215 2.43 -17.68 17.13
CA ALA A 215 3.47 -16.72 17.53
C ALA A 215 4.90 -17.11 17.08
N PHE A 216 5.17 -18.41 16.90
CA PHE A 216 6.46 -18.90 16.41
C PHE A 216 6.66 -18.71 14.90
N PHE A 217 5.57 -18.63 14.12
CA PHE A 217 5.65 -18.46 12.66
C PHE A 217 5.96 -17.00 12.28
N THR A 218 5.42 -16.03 13.04
CA THR A 218 5.59 -14.59 12.78
C THR A 218 7.02 -14.11 13.06
N ALA A 219 7.67 -14.59 14.12
CA ALA A 219 9.05 -14.23 14.44
C ALA A 219 10.08 -14.86 13.47
N LEU A 220 9.79 -16.05 12.93
CA LEU A 220 10.66 -16.73 11.96
C LEU A 220 10.61 -16.06 10.57
N LEU A 221 9.48 -15.42 10.20
CA LEU A 221 9.33 -14.61 9.00
C LEU A 221 10.04 -13.24 9.11
N MET A 222 10.07 -12.63 10.29
CA MET A 222 10.71 -11.32 10.51
C MET A 222 12.24 -11.35 10.33
N ASN A 223 12.93 -12.41 10.76
CA ASN A 223 14.37 -12.57 10.47
C ASN A 223 14.64 -13.01 9.02
N LYS A 224 13.75 -13.82 8.43
CA LYS A 224 13.93 -14.32 7.05
C LYS A 224 13.71 -13.24 5.98
N THR A 225 12.88 -12.23 6.21
CA THR A 225 12.58 -11.16 5.24
C THR A 225 13.72 -10.14 5.14
N TYR A 226 14.29 -9.72 6.27
CA TYR A 226 15.48 -8.86 6.29
C TYR A 226 16.73 -9.58 5.75
N ASP A 227 16.92 -10.86 6.10
CA ASP A 227 18.01 -11.65 5.52
C ASP A 227 17.80 -11.95 4.03
N ALA A 228 16.54 -12.02 3.56
CA ALA A 228 16.24 -12.11 2.13
C ALA A 228 16.63 -10.84 1.37
N TRP A 229 16.42 -9.64 1.93
CA TRP A 229 16.95 -8.39 1.34
C TRP A 229 18.47 -8.40 1.21
N LYS A 230 19.14 -9.00 2.20
CA LYS A 230 20.61 -9.06 2.22
C LYS A 230 21.19 -9.95 1.11
N ARG A 231 20.36 -10.73 0.42
CA ARG A 231 20.81 -11.54 -0.71
C ARG A 231 21.26 -10.63 -1.87
N PRO A 232 22.44 -10.87 -2.45
CA PRO A 232 22.94 -10.07 -3.57
C PRO A 232 21.94 -9.95 -4.71
N GLU A 233 21.25 -11.05 -5.05
CA GLU A 233 20.25 -11.07 -6.13
C GLU A 233 19.15 -10.01 -5.95
N CYS A 234 18.69 -9.81 -4.71
CA CYS A 234 17.64 -8.83 -4.40
C CYS A 234 18.10 -7.40 -4.57
N ARG A 235 19.26 -7.05 -4.02
CA ARG A 235 19.84 -5.72 -4.19
C ARG A 235 20.15 -5.43 -5.65
N GLU A 236 20.63 -6.42 -6.39
CA GLU A 236 20.92 -6.28 -7.82
C GLU A 236 19.66 -6.04 -8.65
N ALA A 237 18.54 -6.72 -8.35
CA ALA A 237 17.28 -6.48 -9.05
C ALA A 237 16.81 -5.02 -8.90
N TRP A 238 16.83 -4.49 -7.66
CA TRP A 238 16.50 -3.10 -7.36
C TRP A 238 17.48 -2.08 -7.96
N THR A 239 18.76 -2.42 -8.00
CA THR A 239 19.79 -1.56 -8.62
C THR A 239 19.66 -1.53 -10.15
N ARG A 240 19.42 -2.69 -10.79
CA ARG A 240 19.35 -2.81 -12.26
C ARG A 240 18.08 -2.22 -12.84
N ARG A 241 16.93 -2.36 -12.16
CA ARG A 241 15.62 -1.98 -12.71
C ARG A 241 15.14 -0.59 -12.31
N GLY A 242 15.69 0.00 -11.25
CA GLY A 242 15.63 1.44 -11.03
C GLY A 242 15.36 1.84 -9.59
N PHE A 243 15.78 3.07 -9.29
CA PHE A 243 15.79 3.70 -7.98
C PHE A 243 15.25 5.13 -8.11
N GLU A 244 13.97 5.34 -7.82
CA GLU A 244 13.39 6.67 -7.64
C GLU A 244 12.90 6.78 -6.19
N THR A 245 13.41 7.77 -5.46
CA THR A 245 12.92 8.16 -4.12
C THR A 245 11.86 9.24 -4.30
N ALA A 246 10.68 9.08 -3.67
CA ALA A 246 9.64 10.10 -3.70
C ALA A 246 10.00 11.27 -2.75
N PHE A 247 9.78 12.52 -3.22
CA PHE A 247 10.11 13.84 -2.64
C PHE A 247 11.49 14.46 -3.00
N GLY A 248 11.51 15.27 -4.09
CA GLY A 248 12.26 16.53 -4.29
C GLY A 248 13.79 16.65 -4.08
N LEU A 249 14.55 16.59 -5.19
CA LEU A 249 15.83 17.29 -5.56
C LEU A 249 16.80 17.83 -4.46
N LEU A 250 18.02 17.24 -4.32
CA LEU A 250 19.37 17.76 -4.71
C LEU A 250 20.57 17.17 -3.93
N ARG A 251 21.62 16.85 -4.72
CA ARG A 251 23.09 16.73 -4.50
C ARG A 251 23.68 15.54 -3.72
N CYS A 252 24.58 14.86 -4.43
CA CYS A 252 25.66 14.05 -3.89
C CYS A 252 26.92 14.93 -3.73
N PRO A 253 27.49 15.09 -2.52
CA PRO A 253 28.81 15.67 -2.35
C PRO A 253 29.88 14.56 -2.20
N GLY A 254 30.78 14.47 -3.17
CA GLY A 254 32.13 13.93 -3.00
C GLY A 254 32.34 12.44 -3.33
N SER A 255 32.64 12.12 -4.59
CA SER A 255 33.66 11.11 -4.94
C SER A 255 33.98 11.12 -6.45
N PRO A 256 35.27 11.10 -6.86
CA PRO A 256 35.78 11.57 -8.15
C PRO A 256 35.72 10.55 -9.30
N ARG A 257 34.66 9.75 -9.42
CA ARG A 257 34.42 8.92 -10.62
C ARG A 257 33.03 9.17 -11.22
N CYS A 258 32.78 10.45 -11.50
CA CYS A 258 31.77 10.89 -12.46
C CYS A 258 32.50 11.64 -13.59
N LEU A 259 32.59 11.04 -14.77
CA LEU A 259 32.77 11.72 -16.06
C LEU A 259 31.85 10.96 -17.02
N PHE A 260 30.66 11.48 -17.32
CA PHE A 260 30.35 12.44 -18.40
C PHE A 260 31.02 12.12 -19.74
N THR A 261 30.19 11.78 -20.73
CA THR A 261 30.30 12.31 -22.10
C THR A 261 28.94 12.93 -22.43
N GLY A 262 28.77 14.24 -22.64
CA GLY A 262 29.74 15.32 -22.64
C GLY A 262 29.06 16.70 -22.56
N THR A 263 29.87 17.75 -22.63
CA THR A 263 29.49 19.12 -23.06
C THR A 263 30.75 19.75 -23.73
N GLY A 264 30.67 20.69 -24.67
CA GLY A 264 29.49 21.42 -25.15
C GLY A 264 29.72 22.29 -26.40
N VAL A 265 28.59 22.74 -26.95
CA VAL A 265 28.16 24.13 -27.25
C VAL A 265 29.11 25.01 -28.09
N PRO A 266 28.61 25.75 -29.12
CA PRO A 266 27.36 26.54 -29.16
C PRO A 266 26.06 25.79 -29.40
#